data_AF-A0A971HSR5-F1
#
_entry.id   AF-A0A971HSR5-F1
#
_cell.length_a   1.000
_cell.length_b   1.000
_cell.length_c   1.000
_cell.angle_alpha   90.00
_cell.angle_beta   90.00
_cell.angle_gamma   90.00
#
_symmetry.space_group_name_H-M   'P 1'
#
loop_
_entity.id
_entity.type
_entity.pdbx_description
1 polymer ?
#
loop_
_entity_poly.entity_id
_entity_poly.type
_entity_poly.pdbx_seq_one_letter_code
_entity_poly.pdbx_strand_id
1 'polypeptide(L)'
;NKLPVMLGGEHSITSGAVKAAKAKYKKSLSVLQLDAHSDMRDEYENTIYNHACVMRRVYDLAPVTQVGIRNTCKDEIEFFKKVKHDGIIWASQMADPKNNWIERVLSRLSDDVYITIDLDALDPSIMPAVGTPEPGGMLWYQTLELLTKVIDKKNVIGFDVVELCPIPGNIASDFLAAKLVFKMLGRIFKKNGWISK
;
A
#
# COMPACT_ATOMS: atom_id res chain seq x y z
N ASN A 1 4.19 -22.70 6.78
CA ASN A 1 3.67 -21.51 6.09
C ASN A 1 4.79 -20.52 5.85
N LYS A 2 4.92 -19.98 4.65
CA LYS A 2 5.91 -18.93 4.30
C LYS A 2 5.17 -17.61 4.09
N LEU A 3 5.77 -16.49 4.49
CA LEU A 3 5.28 -15.14 4.21
C LEU A 3 6.13 -14.55 3.07
N PRO A 4 5.59 -14.39 1.84
CA PRO A 4 6.29 -13.69 0.78
C PRO A 4 6.41 -12.20 1.13
N VAL A 5 7.63 -11.68 0.98
CA VAL A 5 7.95 -10.25 1.11
C VAL A 5 8.75 -9.84 -0.11
N MET A 6 8.26 -8.86 -0.86
CA MET A 6 8.95 -8.33 -2.03
C MET A 6 9.49 -6.94 -1.71
N LEU A 7 10.71 -6.66 -2.15
CA LEU A 7 11.38 -5.38 -1.94
C LEU A 7 11.77 -4.80 -3.31
N GLY A 8 11.25 -3.61 -3.60
CA GLY A 8 11.84 -2.67 -4.54
C GLY A 8 11.51 -2.86 -6.01
N GLY A 9 12.17 -2.03 -6.82
CA GLY A 9 11.71 -1.63 -8.13
C GLY A 9 10.59 -0.60 -8.05
N GLU A 10 10.01 -0.31 -9.20
CA GLU A 10 8.78 0.46 -9.30
C GLU A 10 7.53 -0.39 -8.95
N HIS A 11 6.39 0.26 -8.73
CA HIS A 11 5.17 -0.36 -8.19
C HIS A 11 4.56 -1.45 -9.08
N SER A 12 4.92 -1.52 -10.37
CA SER A 12 4.33 -2.47 -11.34
C SER A 12 4.43 -3.95 -10.95
N ILE A 13 5.45 -4.30 -10.14
CA ILE A 13 5.70 -5.68 -9.69
C ILE A 13 4.58 -6.25 -8.82
N THR A 14 3.80 -5.40 -8.15
CA THR A 14 2.72 -5.77 -7.23
C THR A 14 1.63 -6.60 -7.93
N SER A 15 1.32 -6.29 -9.18
CA SER A 15 0.31 -7.03 -9.96
C SER A 15 0.63 -8.52 -10.07
N GLY A 16 1.90 -8.88 -10.25
CA GLY A 16 2.36 -10.26 -10.31
C GLY A 16 2.21 -10.98 -8.97
N ALA A 17 2.59 -10.31 -7.89
CA ALA A 17 2.48 -10.84 -6.53
C ALA A 17 1.01 -11.10 -6.14
N VAL A 18 0.14 -10.12 -6.41
CA VAL A 18 -1.30 -10.22 -6.14
C VAL A 18 -1.95 -11.31 -7.00
N LYS A 19 -1.55 -11.46 -8.26
CA LYS A 19 -2.04 -12.56 -9.12
C LYS A 19 -1.70 -13.93 -8.54
N ALA A 20 -0.48 -14.12 -8.03
CA ALA A 20 -0.08 -15.35 -7.35
C ALA A 20 -0.87 -15.56 -6.05
N ALA A 21 -1.06 -14.51 -5.25
CA ALA A 21 -1.89 -14.55 -4.05
C ALA A 21 -3.35 -14.94 -4.37
N LYS A 22 -3.95 -14.32 -5.40
CA LYS A 22 -5.32 -14.59 -5.83
C LYS A 22 -5.53 -16.05 -6.20
N ALA A 23 -4.57 -16.67 -6.88
CA ALA A 23 -4.65 -18.10 -7.23
C ALA A 23 -4.76 -19.01 -6.00
N LYS A 24 -4.12 -18.63 -4.89
CA LYS A 24 -4.12 -19.40 -3.64
C LYS A 24 -5.31 -19.09 -2.73
N TYR A 25 -5.61 -17.80 -2.50
CA TYR A 25 -6.61 -17.34 -1.52
C TYR A 25 -7.99 -17.07 -2.14
N LYS A 26 -8.10 -17.02 -3.48
CA LYS A 26 -9.36 -16.94 -4.22
C LYS A 26 -10.26 -15.78 -3.76
N LYS A 27 -11.39 -16.07 -3.11
CA LYS A 27 -12.43 -15.08 -2.78
C LYS A 27 -12.17 -14.33 -1.46
N SER A 28 -11.24 -14.78 -0.63
CA SER A 28 -10.97 -14.15 0.67
C SER A 28 -9.95 -13.02 0.60
N LEU A 29 -9.35 -12.76 -0.57
CA LEU A 29 -8.29 -11.77 -0.74
C LEU A 29 -8.83 -10.35 -0.97
N SER A 30 -8.28 -9.40 -0.24
CA SER A 30 -8.33 -7.95 -0.53
C SER A 30 -6.92 -7.38 -0.54
N VAL A 31 -6.75 -6.22 -1.17
CA VAL A 31 -5.48 -5.51 -1.22
C VAL A 31 -5.59 -4.17 -0.50
N LEU A 32 -4.64 -3.92 0.40
CA LEU A 32 -4.41 -2.62 1.01
C LEU A 32 -3.24 -1.96 0.30
N GLN A 33 -3.46 -0.80 -0.31
CA GLN A 33 -2.42 0.05 -0.89
C GLN A 33 -2.21 1.28 -0.01
N LEU A 34 -0.97 1.54 0.37
CA LEU A 34 -0.52 2.83 0.89
C LEU A 34 0.25 3.52 -0.23
N ASP A 35 -0.21 4.70 -0.64
CA ASP A 35 0.34 5.41 -1.81
C ASP A 35 -0.09 6.89 -1.83
N ALA A 36 0.69 7.76 -2.47
CA ALA A 36 0.23 9.10 -2.84
C ALA A 36 -0.66 9.10 -4.09
N HIS A 37 -0.44 8.15 -4.99
CA HIS A 37 -1.07 7.99 -6.29
C HIS A 37 -2.09 6.86 -6.26
N SER A 38 -3.14 6.98 -7.07
CA SER A 38 -4.10 5.89 -7.15
C SER A 38 -3.62 4.70 -7.99
N ASP A 39 -2.65 4.90 -8.88
CA ASP A 39 -2.12 3.87 -9.79
C ASP A 39 -3.18 3.09 -10.58
N MET A 40 -4.25 3.80 -10.90
CA MET A 40 -5.45 3.26 -11.51
C MET A 40 -5.60 3.70 -12.96
N ARG A 41 -4.55 4.26 -13.59
CA ARG A 41 -4.60 4.57 -15.03
C ARG A 41 -4.81 3.27 -15.82
N ASP A 42 -5.51 3.37 -16.94
CA ASP A 42 -5.74 2.18 -17.77
C ASP A 42 -4.47 1.75 -18.51
N GLU A 43 -3.73 2.74 -19.00
CA GLU A 43 -2.51 2.62 -19.76
C GLU A 43 -1.63 3.86 -19.53
N TYR A 44 -0.32 3.68 -19.53
CA TYR A 44 0.66 4.77 -19.49
C TYR A 44 1.87 4.39 -20.34
N GLU A 45 2.42 5.34 -21.10
CA GLU A 45 3.53 5.11 -22.04
C GLU A 45 3.35 3.89 -22.97
N ASN A 46 2.13 3.71 -23.47
CA ASN A 46 1.73 2.61 -24.37
C ASN A 46 1.77 1.20 -23.73
N THR A 47 1.67 1.09 -22.41
CA THR A 47 1.62 -0.19 -21.72
C THR A 47 0.64 -0.18 -20.54
N ILE A 48 -0.01 -1.32 -20.33
CA ILE A 48 -0.87 -1.59 -19.17
C ILE A 48 -0.09 -2.11 -17.95
N TYR A 49 1.20 -2.38 -18.14
CA TYR A 49 2.15 -2.89 -17.13
C TYR A 49 3.17 -1.81 -16.79
N ASN A 50 2.69 -0.75 -16.16
CA ASN A 50 3.46 0.38 -15.66
C ASN A 50 3.06 0.63 -14.20
N HIS A 51 3.91 1.27 -13.38
CA HIS A 51 3.60 1.63 -11.99
C HIS A 51 2.23 2.31 -11.88
N ALA A 52 1.97 3.35 -12.70
CA ALA A 52 0.74 4.13 -12.67
C ALA A 52 -0.53 3.36 -13.08
N CYS A 53 -0.40 2.11 -13.52
CA CYS A 53 -1.49 1.23 -13.96
C CYS A 53 -1.67 0.01 -13.06
N VAL A 54 -0.78 -0.22 -12.09
CA VAL A 54 -0.70 -1.51 -11.38
C VAL A 54 -1.99 -1.82 -10.64
N MET A 55 -2.59 -0.80 -10.01
CA MET A 55 -3.78 -0.98 -9.20
C MET A 55 -5.04 -1.16 -10.03
N ARG A 56 -5.06 -0.64 -11.27
CA ARG A 56 -6.10 -0.99 -12.25
C ARG A 56 -6.15 -2.50 -12.50
N ARG A 57 -4.98 -3.13 -12.65
CA ARG A 57 -4.85 -4.59 -12.87
C ARG A 57 -5.16 -5.38 -11.60
N VAL A 58 -4.78 -4.86 -10.43
CA VAL A 58 -5.12 -5.46 -9.13
C VAL A 58 -6.62 -5.41 -8.86
N TYR A 59 -7.30 -4.32 -9.25
CA TYR A 59 -8.73 -4.15 -9.05
C TYR A 59 -9.57 -5.22 -9.79
N ASP A 60 -9.09 -5.70 -10.94
CA ASP A 60 -9.71 -6.83 -11.67
C ASP A 60 -9.61 -8.16 -10.90
N LEU A 61 -8.72 -8.26 -9.91
CA LEU A 61 -8.41 -9.50 -9.17
C LEU A 61 -9.04 -9.52 -7.78
N ALA A 62 -9.07 -8.40 -7.07
CA ALA A 62 -9.48 -8.32 -5.67
C ALA A 62 -10.03 -6.94 -5.30
N PRO A 63 -10.90 -6.84 -4.27
CA PRO A 63 -11.25 -5.55 -3.69
C PRO A 63 -10.01 -4.79 -3.21
N VAL A 64 -9.96 -3.51 -3.53
CA VAL A 64 -8.83 -2.62 -3.20
C VAL A 64 -9.27 -1.56 -2.20
N THR A 65 -8.48 -1.36 -1.15
CA THR A 65 -8.56 -0.19 -0.27
C THR A 65 -7.27 0.60 -0.39
N GLN A 66 -7.38 1.89 -0.73
CA GLN A 66 -6.25 2.78 -1.00
C GLN A 66 -6.17 3.86 0.08
N VAL A 67 -4.97 4.17 0.57
CA VAL A 67 -4.77 5.08 1.70
C VAL A 67 -3.61 6.03 1.40
N GLY A 68 -3.84 7.34 1.61
CA GLY A 68 -2.84 8.38 1.38
C GLY A 68 -2.99 9.10 0.04
N ILE A 69 -4.02 8.74 -0.74
CA ILE A 69 -4.23 9.26 -2.09
C ILE A 69 -4.39 10.78 -2.05
N ARG A 70 -3.57 11.47 -2.84
CA ARG A 70 -3.54 12.92 -2.99
C ARG A 70 -3.12 13.40 -4.39
N ASN A 71 -2.71 12.49 -5.26
CA ASN A 71 -2.49 12.77 -6.67
C ASN A 71 -3.26 11.74 -7.52
N THR A 72 -4.16 12.23 -8.40
CA THR A 72 -4.98 11.42 -9.29
C THR A 72 -5.27 12.19 -10.56
N CYS A 73 -5.35 11.53 -11.71
CA CYS A 73 -5.73 12.16 -12.97
C CYS A 73 -7.24 12.07 -13.25
N LYS A 74 -7.70 12.81 -14.27
CA LYS A 74 -9.11 12.85 -14.67
C LYS A 74 -9.65 11.47 -15.02
N ASP A 75 -8.89 10.66 -15.76
CA ASP A 75 -9.32 9.35 -16.23
C ASP A 75 -9.50 8.35 -15.08
N GLU A 76 -8.69 8.48 -14.02
CA GLU A 76 -8.83 7.71 -12.78
C GLU A 76 -10.12 8.10 -12.05
N ILE A 77 -10.41 9.40 -11.93
CA ILE A 77 -11.66 9.89 -11.33
C ILE A 77 -12.89 9.41 -12.11
N GLU A 78 -12.85 9.43 -13.44
CA GLU A 78 -13.91 8.91 -14.29
C GLU A 78 -14.10 7.40 -14.08
N PHE A 79 -13.01 6.65 -13.96
CA PHE A 79 -13.07 5.24 -13.61
C PHE A 79 -13.69 5.00 -12.24
N PHE A 80 -13.29 5.73 -11.19
CA PHE A 80 -13.86 5.57 -9.85
C PHE A 80 -15.37 5.75 -9.85
N LYS A 81 -15.88 6.75 -10.59
CA LYS A 81 -17.32 6.97 -10.77
C LYS A 81 -17.99 5.81 -11.50
N LYS A 82 -17.37 5.31 -12.57
CA LYS A 82 -17.89 4.19 -13.38
C LYS A 82 -18.03 2.91 -12.57
N VAL A 83 -17.02 2.56 -11.77
CA VAL A 83 -17.03 1.33 -10.96
C VAL A 83 -17.60 1.52 -9.55
N LYS A 84 -17.99 2.75 -9.20
CA LYS A 84 -18.41 3.15 -7.84
C LYS A 84 -17.36 2.78 -6.79
N HIS A 85 -16.08 3.02 -7.10
CA HIS A 85 -14.98 2.76 -6.19
C HIS A 85 -15.06 3.72 -5.01
N ASP A 86 -15.32 3.17 -3.84
CA ASP A 86 -15.49 3.91 -2.60
C ASP A 86 -14.38 3.56 -1.58
N GLY A 87 -13.41 2.72 -1.97
CA GLY A 87 -12.30 2.23 -1.14
C GLY A 87 -11.13 3.20 -0.99
N ILE A 88 -11.30 4.48 -1.29
CA ILE A 88 -10.23 5.48 -1.23
C ILE A 88 -10.31 6.28 0.08
N ILE A 89 -9.21 6.29 0.82
CA ILE A 89 -8.95 7.22 1.92
C ILE A 89 -8.00 8.31 1.44
N TRP A 90 -8.58 9.47 1.13
CA TRP A 90 -7.82 10.64 0.69
C TRP A 90 -6.96 11.17 1.83
N ALA A 91 -5.76 11.67 1.53
CA ALA A 91 -4.84 12.17 2.54
C ALA A 91 -5.47 13.27 3.41
N SER A 92 -6.28 14.15 2.81
CA SER A 92 -7.04 15.19 3.51
C SER A 92 -7.98 14.66 4.59
N GLN A 93 -8.50 13.44 4.45
CA GLN A 93 -9.34 12.80 5.46
C GLN A 93 -8.53 12.31 6.66
N MET A 94 -7.23 12.06 6.48
CA MET A 94 -6.34 11.60 7.55
C MET A 94 -5.91 12.73 8.49
N ALA A 95 -6.02 13.98 8.03
CA ALA A 95 -5.61 15.17 8.78
C ALA A 95 -6.50 15.46 9.99
N ASP A 96 -7.78 15.04 9.96
CA ASP A 96 -8.69 15.13 11.12
C ASP A 96 -8.81 13.76 11.81
N PRO A 97 -8.32 13.62 13.06
CA PRO A 97 -8.47 12.39 13.85
C PRO A 97 -9.92 11.93 14.03
N LYS A 98 -10.90 12.84 13.93
CA LYS A 98 -12.33 12.52 14.09
C LYS A 98 -12.91 11.73 12.92
N ASN A 99 -12.22 11.67 11.78
CA ASN A 99 -12.69 10.95 10.60
C ASN A 99 -12.63 9.42 10.74
N ASN A 100 -12.07 8.88 11.83
CA ASN A 100 -11.96 7.44 12.11
C ASN A 100 -11.50 6.63 10.89
N TRP A 101 -10.57 7.21 10.12
CA TRP A 101 -10.22 6.70 8.80
C TRP A 101 -9.58 5.31 8.86
N ILE A 102 -8.85 4.99 9.94
CA ILE A 102 -8.30 3.64 10.14
C ILE A 102 -9.43 2.59 10.28
N GLU A 103 -10.49 2.90 11.01
CA GLU A 103 -11.62 1.97 11.18
C GLU A 103 -12.37 1.78 9.85
N ARG A 104 -12.47 2.84 9.03
CA ARG A 104 -12.97 2.75 7.65
C ARG A 104 -12.09 1.88 6.74
N VAL A 105 -10.78 1.88 6.94
CA VAL A 105 -9.88 0.94 6.23
C VAL A 105 -10.19 -0.49 6.67
N LEU A 106 -10.23 -0.75 7.98
CA LEU A 106 -10.44 -2.09 8.53
C LEU A 106 -11.77 -2.73 8.10
N SER A 107 -12.84 -1.93 7.97
CA SER A 107 -14.15 -2.42 7.57
C SER A 107 -14.24 -2.81 6.09
N ARG A 108 -13.34 -2.30 5.25
CA ARG A 108 -13.29 -2.58 3.81
C ARG A 108 -12.42 -3.78 3.45
N LEU A 109 -11.48 -4.13 4.32
CA LEU A 109 -10.59 -5.26 4.11
C LEU A 109 -11.30 -6.58 4.43
N SER A 110 -11.08 -7.58 3.58
CA SER A 110 -11.43 -8.98 3.87
C SER A 110 -10.50 -9.58 4.94
N ASP A 111 -10.70 -10.85 5.28
CA ASP A 111 -9.87 -11.51 6.29
C ASP A 111 -8.44 -11.76 5.80
N ASP A 112 -8.25 -12.14 4.53
CA ASP A 112 -6.91 -12.27 3.93
C ASP A 112 -6.53 -10.98 3.20
N VAL A 113 -5.40 -10.38 3.58
CA VAL A 113 -4.95 -9.08 3.05
C VAL A 113 -3.54 -9.21 2.49
N TYR A 114 -3.37 -8.74 1.26
CA TYR A 114 -2.05 -8.39 0.71
C TYR A 114 -1.83 -6.90 0.90
N ILE A 115 -0.67 -6.49 1.43
CA ILE A 115 -0.35 -5.08 1.66
C ILE A 115 0.70 -4.65 0.64
N THR A 116 0.43 -3.61 -0.13
CA THR A 116 1.42 -2.96 -0.99
C THR A 116 1.70 -1.57 -0.46
N ILE A 117 2.98 -1.24 -0.27
CA ILE A 117 3.41 0.04 0.29
C ILE A 117 4.30 0.72 -0.73
N ASP A 118 3.73 1.72 -1.39
CA ASP A 118 4.52 2.75 -2.04
C ASP A 118 5.13 3.66 -0.97
N LEU A 119 6.44 3.90 -1.05
CA LEU A 119 7.13 4.75 -0.10
C LEU A 119 6.75 6.21 -0.25
N ASP A 120 6.22 6.65 -1.40
CA ASP A 120 5.73 8.01 -1.60
C ASP A 120 4.41 8.28 -0.84
N ALA A 121 3.77 7.26 -0.27
CA ALA A 121 2.67 7.41 0.68
C ALA A 121 3.08 8.19 1.93
N LEU A 122 4.37 8.13 2.27
CA LEU A 122 4.97 8.85 3.38
C LEU A 122 5.26 10.29 2.99
N ASP A 123 5.25 11.18 3.98
CA ASP A 123 5.57 12.58 3.73
C ASP A 123 7.04 12.75 3.30
N PRO A 124 7.34 13.60 2.30
CA PRO A 124 8.70 13.85 1.84
C PRO A 124 9.66 14.37 2.93
N SER A 125 9.14 14.93 4.04
CA SER A 125 9.95 15.29 5.20
C SER A 125 10.63 14.10 5.90
N ILE A 126 10.11 12.89 5.73
CA ILE A 126 10.67 11.65 6.29
C ILE A 126 11.10 10.65 5.22
N MET A 127 10.50 10.71 4.02
CA MET A 127 10.81 9.83 2.89
C MET A 127 10.98 10.61 1.58
N PRO A 128 12.09 11.38 1.44
CA PRO A 128 12.38 12.09 0.18
C PRO A 128 12.93 11.20 -0.95
N ALA A 129 13.37 9.97 -0.65
CA ALA A 129 14.06 9.09 -1.59
C ALA A 129 13.07 8.22 -2.41
N VAL A 130 12.24 8.88 -3.23
CA VAL A 130 11.23 8.27 -4.10
C VAL A 130 11.20 8.99 -5.46
N GLY A 131 10.61 8.37 -6.48
CA GLY A 131 10.50 8.97 -7.82
C GLY A 131 9.53 10.17 -7.89
N THR A 132 8.41 10.06 -7.18
CA THR A 132 7.26 10.97 -7.28
C THR A 132 6.81 11.50 -5.90
N PRO A 133 7.63 12.32 -5.21
CA PRO A 133 7.30 12.79 -3.86
C PRO A 133 6.11 13.75 -3.87
N GLU A 134 5.12 13.50 -3.01
CA GLU A 134 3.92 14.35 -2.88
C GLU A 134 3.78 14.90 -1.44
N PRO A 135 3.57 16.20 -1.23
CA PRO A 135 3.47 16.77 0.12
C PRO A 135 2.19 16.33 0.87
N GLY A 136 2.23 16.31 2.21
CA GLY A 136 1.05 16.00 3.03
C GLY A 136 0.80 14.50 3.21
N GLY A 137 1.87 13.71 3.17
CA GLY A 137 1.82 12.25 3.33
C GLY A 137 1.73 11.81 4.79
N MET A 138 1.71 10.48 5.00
CA MET A 138 1.70 9.93 6.35
C MET A 138 3.05 10.09 7.04
N LEU A 139 3.03 10.34 8.34
CA LEU A 139 4.22 10.26 9.18
C LEU A 139 4.43 8.85 9.74
N TRP A 140 5.62 8.61 10.28
CA TRP A 140 6.05 7.30 10.76
C TRP A 140 5.05 6.62 11.71
N TYR A 141 4.62 7.29 12.77
CA TYR A 141 3.73 6.67 13.76
C TYR A 141 2.30 6.46 13.25
N GLN A 142 1.80 7.35 12.40
CA GLN A 142 0.49 7.19 11.76
C GLN A 142 0.49 5.95 10.85
N THR A 143 1.56 5.76 10.08
CA THR A 143 1.78 4.58 9.24
C THR A 143 1.83 3.30 10.08
N LEU A 144 2.63 3.31 11.16
CA LEU A 144 2.74 2.15 12.05
C LEU A 144 1.43 1.83 12.77
N GLU A 145 0.61 2.83 13.13
CA GLU A 145 -0.69 2.62 13.76
C GLU A 145 -1.64 1.88 12.81
N LEU A 146 -1.77 2.35 11.57
CA LEU A 146 -2.58 1.69 10.55
C LEU A 146 -2.12 0.24 10.33
N LEU A 147 -0.83 0.05 10.03
CA LEU A 147 -0.28 -1.27 9.74
C LEU A 147 -0.42 -2.21 10.93
N THR A 148 -0.20 -1.73 12.16
CA THR A 148 -0.39 -2.53 13.38
C THR A 148 -1.83 -2.98 13.52
N LYS A 149 -2.80 -2.08 13.35
CA LYS A 149 -4.22 -2.42 13.45
C LYS A 149 -4.66 -3.41 12.36
N VAL A 150 -4.20 -3.22 11.13
CA VAL A 150 -4.47 -4.16 10.02
C VAL A 150 -3.88 -5.52 10.32
N ILE A 151 -2.60 -5.58 10.70
CA ILE A 151 -1.92 -6.83 11.05
C ILE A 151 -2.65 -7.52 12.19
N ASP A 152 -3.03 -6.81 13.25
CA ASP A 152 -3.71 -7.40 14.40
C ASP A 152 -5.08 -7.99 14.04
N LYS A 153 -5.86 -7.30 13.21
CA LYS A 153 -7.23 -7.69 12.89
C LYS A 153 -7.35 -8.66 11.70
N LYS A 154 -6.40 -8.65 10.77
CA LYS A 154 -6.50 -9.38 9.49
C LYS A 154 -5.35 -10.37 9.30
N ASN A 155 -5.54 -11.38 8.47
CA ASN A 155 -4.48 -12.30 8.09
C ASN A 155 -3.65 -11.68 6.95
N VAL A 156 -2.47 -11.15 7.27
CA VAL A 156 -1.56 -10.62 6.25
C VAL A 156 -0.84 -11.77 5.56
N ILE A 157 -1.19 -12.00 4.30
CA ILE A 157 -0.72 -13.15 3.51
C ILE A 157 0.58 -12.90 2.75
N GLY A 158 0.99 -11.64 2.66
CA GLY A 158 2.17 -11.16 1.94
C GLY A 158 2.17 -9.64 1.90
N PHE A 159 3.33 -9.05 1.64
CA PHE A 159 3.42 -7.62 1.38
C PHE A 159 4.62 -7.25 0.51
N ASP A 160 4.58 -6.05 -0.05
CA ASP A 160 5.72 -5.41 -0.70
C ASP A 160 5.95 -3.98 -0.22
N VAL A 161 7.19 -3.52 -0.42
CA VAL A 161 7.61 -2.12 -0.23
C VAL A 161 8.36 -1.71 -1.49
N VAL A 162 7.87 -0.69 -2.18
CA VAL A 162 8.30 -0.28 -3.53
C VAL A 162 8.71 1.19 -3.59
N GLU A 163 9.16 1.66 -4.76
CA GLU A 163 9.53 3.05 -5.07
C GLU A 163 10.66 3.66 -4.23
N LEU A 164 11.45 2.86 -3.51
CA LEU A 164 12.69 3.35 -2.94
C LEU A 164 13.63 3.76 -4.07
N CYS A 165 13.94 5.05 -4.16
CA CYS A 165 14.89 5.64 -5.09
C CYS A 165 16.03 6.29 -4.28
N PRO A 166 17.08 5.53 -3.91
CA PRO A 166 18.11 6.00 -2.99
C PRO A 166 18.79 7.29 -3.46
N ILE A 167 18.90 8.26 -2.55
CA ILE A 167 19.64 9.50 -2.78
C ILE A 167 21.04 9.33 -2.16
N PRO A 168 22.14 9.48 -2.93
CA PRO A 168 23.49 9.37 -2.38
C PRO A 168 23.70 10.25 -1.13
N GLY A 169 24.12 9.62 -0.03
CA GLY A 169 24.33 10.29 1.26
C GLY A 169 23.08 10.40 2.15
N ASN A 170 21.88 10.12 1.65
CA ASN A 170 20.66 10.09 2.46
C ASN A 170 20.37 8.68 3.01
N ILE A 171 21.13 8.31 4.05
CA ILE A 171 20.99 7.00 4.72
C ILE A 171 19.62 6.87 5.44
N ALA A 172 19.00 8.00 5.80
CA ALA A 172 17.79 8.01 6.62
C ALA A 172 16.60 7.35 5.89
N SER A 173 16.41 7.63 4.60
CA SER A 173 15.33 7.03 3.81
C SER A 173 15.50 5.52 3.64
N ASP A 174 16.71 5.07 3.29
CA ASP A 174 17.01 3.64 3.15
C ASP A 174 16.77 2.89 4.46
N PHE A 175 17.22 3.49 5.57
CA PHE A 175 16.99 2.92 6.90
C PHE A 175 15.52 2.95 7.30
N LEU A 176 14.77 3.99 6.94
CA LEU A 176 13.33 4.07 7.20
C LEU A 176 12.61 2.93 6.48
N ALA A 177 12.86 2.73 5.19
CA ALA A 177 12.27 1.64 4.41
C ALA A 177 12.61 0.27 5.02
N ALA A 178 13.89 0.02 5.32
CA ALA A 178 14.33 -1.21 5.96
C ALA A 178 13.68 -1.40 7.35
N LYS A 179 13.54 -0.33 8.12
CA LYS A 179 12.93 -0.36 9.45
C LYS A 179 11.43 -0.64 9.37
N LEU A 180 10.74 -0.12 8.35
CA LEU A 180 9.33 -0.37 8.10
C LEU A 180 9.09 -1.86 7.85
N VAL A 181 9.87 -2.45 6.92
CA VAL A 181 9.85 -3.90 6.64
C VAL A 181 10.11 -4.70 7.92
N PHE A 182 11.15 -4.33 8.68
CA PHE A 182 11.48 -5.00 9.95
C PHE A 182 10.33 -4.93 10.97
N LYS A 183 9.67 -3.77 11.10
CA LYS A 183 8.52 -3.58 12.00
C LYS A 183 7.33 -4.43 11.58
N MET A 184 7.02 -4.49 10.28
CA MET A 184 5.95 -5.34 9.75
C MET A 184 6.22 -6.82 10.01
N LEU A 185 7.43 -7.30 9.66
CA LEU A 185 7.85 -8.68 9.92
C LEU A 185 7.71 -9.03 11.41
N GLY A 186 8.27 -8.20 12.29
CA GLY A 186 8.21 -8.42 13.74
C GLY A 186 6.76 -8.49 14.26
N ARG A 187 5.87 -7.63 13.77
CA ARG A 187 4.46 -7.64 14.18
C ARG A 187 3.72 -8.85 13.65
N ILE A 188 3.88 -9.20 12.37
CA ILE A 188 3.24 -10.36 11.75
C ILE A 188 3.71 -11.65 12.42
N PHE A 189 5.03 -11.79 12.64
CA PHE A 189 5.60 -12.98 13.25
C PHE A 189 5.12 -13.15 14.69
N LYS A 190 5.06 -12.06 15.45
CA LYS A 190 4.50 -12.07 16.80
C LYS A 190 3.03 -12.46 16.81
N LYS A 191 2.20 -11.89 15.92
CA LYS A 191 0.78 -12.26 15.79
C LYS A 191 0.62 -13.75 15.47
N ASN A 192 1.44 -14.27 14.57
CA ASN A 192 1.36 -15.66 14.11
C ASN A 192 2.05 -16.66 15.06
N GLY A 193 2.64 -16.18 16.17
CA GLY A 193 3.36 -17.03 17.13
C GLY A 193 4.66 -17.63 16.59
N TRP A 194 5.27 -17.03 15.57
CA TRP A 194 6.52 -17.52 14.96
C TRP A 194 7.77 -17.11 15.73
N ILE A 195 7.65 -16.05 16.56
CA ILE A 195 8.69 -15.59 17.48
C ILE A 195 8.08 -15.41 18.86
N SER A 196 8.84 -15.73 19.90
CA SER A 196 8.44 -15.50 21.30
C SER A 196 8.52 -14.02 21.67
N LYS A 197 7.92 -13.66 22.81
CA LYS A 197 7.98 -12.31 23.38
C LYS A 197 9.41 -11.84 23.63
#